data_AF-A0A942NGZ0-F1
#
_entry.id   AF-A0A942NGZ0-F1
#
_cell.length_a   1.000
_cell.length_b   1.000
_cell.length_c   1.000
_cell.angle_alpha   90.00
_cell.angle_beta   90.00
_cell.angle_gamma   90.00
#
_symmetry.space_group_name_H-M   'P 1'
#
loop_
_entity.id
_entity.type
_entity.pdbx_description
1 polymer ?
#
loop_
_entity_poly.entity_id
_entity_poly.type
_entity_poly.pdbx_seq_one_letter_code
_entity_poly.pdbx_strand_id
1 'polypeptide(L)' 'MKTLSLKLDDKIFDDTEEISGKLNLARNRYINEAVSMYNLFNKRRLLKKKLAKESKLTSLDSKEILQEFESLMDEN' A
#
# COMPACT_ATOMS: atom_id res chain seq x y z
N MET A 1 -10.35 -1.97 -20.65
CA MET A 1 -10.05 -0.65 -20.04
C MET A 1 -11.36 0.11 -19.89
N LYS A 2 -11.53 0.90 -18.83
CA LYS A 2 -12.66 1.84 -18.71
C LYS A 2 -12.16 3.25 -19.06
N THR A 3 -12.96 4.03 -19.76
CA THR A 3 -12.63 5.43 -20.10
C THR A 3 -12.96 6.33 -18.91
N LEU A 4 -12.03 7.22 -18.57
CA LEU A 4 -12.17 8.22 -17.51
C LEU A 4 -11.80 9.60 -18.09
N SER A 5 -12.56 10.63 -17.73
CA SER A 5 -12.13 12.01 -17.91
C SER A 5 -11.36 12.45 -16.67
N LEU A 6 -10.09 12.81 -16.83
CA LEU A 6 -9.18 13.20 -15.76
C LEU A 6 -8.64 14.61 -16.02
N LYS A 7 -8.73 15.48 -15.01
CA LYS A 7 -8.03 16.77 -15.02
C LYS A 7 -6.68 16.60 -14.33
N LEU A 8 -5.61 17.04 -14.99
CA LEU A 8 -4.27 17.13 -14.44
C LEU A 8 -3.90 18.60 -14.29
N ASP A 9 -3.04 18.90 -13.32
CA ASP A 9 -2.40 20.21 -13.24
C ASP A 9 -1.46 20.38 -14.43
N ASP A 10 -1.38 21.59 -14.98
CA ASP A 10 -0.66 21.88 -16.23
C ASP A 10 0.78 21.38 -16.17
N LYS A 11 1.49 21.65 -15.07
CA LYS A 11 2.86 21.16 -14.87
C LYS A 11 2.98 19.63 -14.89
N ILE A 12 2.04 18.93 -14.26
CA ILE A 12 2.06 17.46 -14.23
C ILE A 12 1.79 16.90 -15.62
N PHE A 13 0.90 17.55 -16.38
CA PHE A 13 0.62 17.20 -17.75
C PHE A 13 1.85 17.38 -18.64
N ASP A 14 2.50 18.54 -18.60
CA ASP A 14 3.67 18.86 -19.41
C ASP A 14 4.84 17.89 -19.12
N ASP A 15 5.14 17.67 -17.84
CA ASP A 15 6.17 16.72 -17.40
C ASP A 15 5.86 15.29 -17.90
N THR A 16 4.57 14.90 -17.87
CA THR A 16 4.12 13.58 -18.32
C THR A 16 4.28 13.41 -19.83
N GLU A 17 3.93 14.42 -20.63
CA GLU A 17 4.09 14.37 -22.08
C GLU A 17 5.57 14.33 -22.47
N GLU A 18 6.43 15.13 -21.83
CA GLU A 18 7.87 15.13 -22.08
C GLU A 18 8.50 13.76 -21.78
N ILE A 19 8.22 13.19 -20.61
CA ILE A 19 8.80 11.92 -20.18
C ILE A 19 8.25 10.77 -21.01
N SER A 20 6.92 10.69 -21.21
CA SER A 20 6.33 9.61 -21.99
C SER A 20 6.79 9.63 -23.44
N GLY A 21 7.01 10.81 -24.03
CA GLY A 21 7.63 10.99 -25.34
C GLY A 21 9.06 10.46 -25.39
N LYS A 22 9.90 10.82 -24.41
CA LYS A 22 11.29 10.31 -24.30
C LYS A 22 11.35 8.78 -24.13
N LEU A 23 10.38 8.20 -23.44
CA LEU A 23 10.27 6.76 -23.22
C LEU A 23 9.59 6.01 -24.37
N ASN A 24 9.07 6.71 -25.39
CA ASN A 24 8.24 6.14 -26.45
C ASN A 24 7.06 5.31 -25.91
N LEU A 25 6.46 5.78 -24.81
CA LEU A 25 5.29 5.15 -24.20
C LEU A 25 4.04 5.95 -24.51
N ALA A 26 2.94 5.26 -24.81
CA ALA A 26 1.64 5.92 -24.90
C ALA A 26 1.29 6.57 -23.54
N ARG A 27 0.89 7.85 -23.54
CA ARG A 27 0.47 8.60 -22.34
C ARG A 27 -0.41 7.76 -21.41
N ASN A 28 -1.44 7.11 -21.97
CA ASN A 28 -2.38 6.31 -21.17
C ASN A 28 -1.71 5.13 -20.47
N ARG A 29 -0.74 4.46 -21.10
CA ARG A 29 0.03 3.38 -20.46
C ARG A 29 0.87 3.93 -19.31
N TYR A 30 1.58 5.03 -19.55
CA TYR A 30 2.39 5.71 -18.52
C TYR A 30 1.54 6.10 -17.30
N ILE A 31 0.38 6.74 -17.53
CA ILE A 31 -0.54 7.12 -16.44
C ILE A 31 -1.05 5.88 -15.69
N ASN A 32 -1.43 4.81 -16.39
CA ASN A 32 -1.90 3.58 -15.74
C ASN A 32 -0.82 2.92 -14.87
N GLU A 33 0.43 2.91 -15.34
CA GLU A 33 1.56 2.38 -14.58
C GLU A 33 1.82 3.21 -13.31
N ALA A 34 1.84 4.54 -13.44
CA ALA A 34 1.97 5.45 -12.30
C ALA A 34 0.86 5.25 -11.25
N VAL A 35 -0.40 5.17 -11.70
CA VAL A 35 -1.55 4.91 -10.82
C VAL A 35 -1.46 3.53 -10.16
N SER A 36 -1.00 2.50 -10.88
CA SER A 36 -0.79 1.16 -10.34
C SER A 36 0.23 1.17 -9.19
N MET A 37 1.36 1.86 -9.37
CA MET A 37 2.37 2.02 -8.34
C MET A 37 1.83 2.74 -7.10
N TYR A 38 1.09 3.84 -7.30
CA TYR A 38 0.53 4.60 -6.19
C TYR A 38 -0.57 3.83 -5.43
N ASN A 39 -1.35 3.02 -6.15
CA ASN A 39 -2.32 2.10 -5.54
C ASN A 39 -1.63 1.05 -4.68
N LEU A 40 -0.55 0.43 -5.16
CA LEU A 40 0.22 -0.55 -4.39
C LEU A 40 0.76 0.06 -3.09
N PHE A 41 1.35 1.26 -3.19
CA PHE A 41 1.84 2.00 -2.03
C PHE A 41 0.73 2.23 -1.00
N ASN A 42 -0.43 2.74 -1.43
CA ASN A 42 -1.54 3.02 -0.53
C ASN A 42 -2.17 1.76 0.05
N LYS A 43 -2.27 0.66 -0.71
CA LYS A 43 -2.73 -0.64 -0.18
C LYS A 43 -1.83 -1.11 0.96
N ARG A 44 -0.51 -1.07 0.77
CA ARG A 44 0.46 -1.42 1.83
C ARG A 44 0.34 -0.50 3.05
N ARG A 45 0.17 0.80 2.83
CA ARG A 45 -0.03 1.79 3.91
C ARG A 45 -1.29 1.51 4.73
N LEU A 46 -2.41 1.18 4.07
CA LEU A 46 -3.66 0.81 4.73
C LEU A 46 -3.53 -0.51 5.49
N LEU A 47 -2.89 -1.52 4.90
CA LEU A 47 -2.64 -2.81 5.55
C LEU A 47 -1.79 -2.63 6.81
N LYS A 48 -0.70 -1.86 6.75
CA LYS A 48 0.14 -1.55 7.92
C LYS A 48 -0.66 -0.95 9.07
N LYS A 49 -1.54 0.01 8.77
CA LYS A 49 -2.42 0.63 9.78
C LYS A 49 -3.38 -0.39 10.40
N LYS A 50 -3.97 -1.26 9.57
CA LYS A 50 -4.88 -2.31 10.01
C LYS A 50 -4.16 -3.30 10.95
N LEU A 51 -3.01 -3.83 10.52
CA LEU A 51 -2.21 -4.77 11.31
C LEU A 51 -1.76 -4.17 12.64
N ALA A 52 -1.32 -2.90 12.66
CA ALA A 52 -0.93 -2.24 13.90
C ALA A 52 -2.10 -2.10 14.89
N LYS A 53 -3.31 -1.79 14.37
CA LYS A 53 -4.52 -1.71 15.20
C LYS A 53 -4.90 -3.07 15.75
N GLU A 54 -4.94 -4.09 14.89
CA GLU A 54 -5.34 -5.46 15.27
C GLU A 54 -4.34 -6.07 16.25
N SER A 55 -3.03 -5.95 15.98
CA SER A 55 -1.97 -6.40 16.89
C SER A 55 -2.08 -5.73 18.26
N LYS A 56 -2.32 -4.42 18.31
CA LYS A 56 -2.51 -3.72 19.60
C LYS A 56 -3.74 -4.25 20.34
N LEU A 57 -4.84 -4.47 19.63
CA LEU A 57 -6.10 -4.93 20.21
C LEU A 57 -5.96 -6.32 20.86
N THR A 58 -5.25 -7.25 20.22
CA THR A 58 -5.12 -8.63 20.72
C THR A 58 -3.86 -8.86 21.56
N SER A 59 -3.01 -7.85 21.73
CA SER A 59 -1.67 -8.02 22.34
C SER A 59 -1.70 -8.44 23.81
N LEU A 60 -2.72 -8.05 24.57
CA LEU A 60 -2.83 -8.42 25.98
C LEU A 60 -3.21 -9.89 26.10
N ASP A 61 -4.32 -10.29 25.51
CA ASP A 61 -4.81 -11.67 25.52
C ASP A 61 -3.76 -12.65 24.96
N SER A 62 -3.07 -12.27 23.88
CA SER A 62 -2.02 -13.10 23.29
C SER A 62 -0.81 -13.26 24.22
N LYS A 63 -0.50 -12.27 25.05
CA LYS A 63 0.60 -12.35 26.03
C LYS A 63 0.22 -13.19 27.25
N GLU A 64 -1.02 -13.07 27.71
CA GLU A 64 -1.54 -13.88 28.83
C GLU A 64 -1.48 -15.37 28.48
N ILE A 65 -2.01 -15.74 27.30
CA ILE A 65 -1.93 -17.12 26.80
C ILE A 65 -0.46 -17.57 26.68
N LEU A 66 0.42 -16.72 26.16
CA LEU A 66 1.85 -17.06 26.05
C LEU A 66 2.47 -17.36 27.42
N GLN A 67 2.17 -16.58 28.45
CA GLN A 67 2.65 -16.80 29.81
C GLN A 67 2.15 -18.10 30.42
N GLU A 68 0.89 -18.48 30.14
CA GLU A 68 0.34 -19.77 30.55
C GLU A 68 1.12 -20.94 29.92
N PHE A 69 1.42 -20.86 28.61
CA PHE A 69 2.23 -21.87 27.94
C PHE A 69 3.67 -21.96 28.47
N GLU A 70 4.30 -20.82 28.74
CA GLU A 70 5.65 -20.76 29.33
C GLU A 70 5.68 -21.44 30.71
N SER A 71 4.69 -21.15 31.56
CA SER A 71 4.59 -21.76 32.90
C SER A 71 4.44 -23.28 32.84
N LEU A 72 3.65 -23.79 31.90
CA LEU A 72 3.46 -25.24 31.71
C LEU A 72 4.73 -25.96 31.19
N MET A 73 5.60 -25.25 30.48
CA MET A 73 6.87 -25.80 30.00
C MET A 73 7.93 -25.81 31.11
N ASP A 74 7.95 -24.81 31.98
CA ASP A 74 8.89 -24.72 33.11
C ASP A 74 8.55 -25.69 34.26
N GLU A 75 7.31 -26.17 34.35
CA GLU A 75 6.87 -27.18 35.32
C GLU A 75 7.21 -28.64 34.94
N ASN A 76 7.74 -28.90 33.74
CA ASN A 76 8.16 -30.23 33.25
C ASN A 76 9.70 -30.38 33.20
#